data_AF-A0A259F2E3-F1
#
_entry.id   AF-A0A259F2E3-F1
#
_cell.length_a   1.000
_cell.length_b   1.000
_cell.length_c   1.000
_cell.angle_alpha   90.00
_cell.angle_beta   90.00
_cell.angle_gamma   90.00
#
_symmetry.space_group_name_H-M   'P 1'
#
loop_
_entity.id
_entity.type
_entity.pdbx_description
1 polymer ?
#
loop_
_entity_poly.entity_id
_entity_poly.type
_entity_poly.pdbx_seq_one_letter_code
_entity_poly.pdbx_strand_id
1 'polypeptide(L)' 'MQALMTLAAFLVTLGVLVSFHEYGHFSVARLCGVKVLRFALGFGKP' A
#
# COMPACT_ATOMS: atom_id res chain seq x y z
N MET A 1 -26.43 -9.27 -3.10
CA MET A 1 -25.21 -10.08 -3.32
C MET A 1 -24.14 -9.33 -4.11
N GLN A 2 -24.48 -8.71 -5.25
CA GLN A 2 -23.47 -8.03 -6.09
C GLN A 2 -22.76 -6.86 -5.40
N ALA A 3 -23.49 -5.95 -4.75
CA ALA A 3 -22.88 -4.80 -4.08
C ALA A 3 -21.86 -5.20 -2.98
N LEU A 4 -22.16 -6.24 -2.22
CA LEU A 4 -21.26 -6.75 -1.18
C LEU A 4 -19.96 -7.32 -1.78
N MET A 5 -20.09 -8.10 -2.87
CA MET A 5 -18.93 -8.65 -3.57
C MET A 5 -18.09 -7.56 -4.24
N THR A 6 -18.72 -6.57 -4.87
CA THR A 6 -18.02 -5.43 -5.47
C THR A 6 -17.26 -4.63 -4.41
N LEU A 7 -17.89 -4.36 -3.26
CA LEU A 7 -17.24 -3.64 -2.16
C LEU A 7 -16.07 -4.43 -1.57
N ALA A 8 -16.25 -5.74 -1.34
CA ALA A 8 -15.18 -6.61 -0.86
C ALA A 8 -14.01 -6.66 -1.86
N ALA A 9 -14.30 -6.87 -3.15
CA ALA A 9 -13.29 -6.89 -4.20
C ALA A 9 -12.55 -5.55 -4.32
N PHE A 10 -13.27 -4.42 -4.20
CA PHE A 10 -12.68 -3.08 -4.21
C PHE A 10 -11.71 -2.88 -3.05
N LEU A 11 -12.11 -3.22 -1.81
CA LEU A 11 -11.26 -3.06 -0.64
C LEU A 11 -10.02 -3.95 -0.70
N VAL A 12 -10.17 -5.20 -1.15
CA VAL A 12 -9.04 -6.13 -1.33
C VAL A 12 -8.09 -5.62 -2.41
N THR A 13 -8.62 -5.22 -3.56
CA THR A 13 -7.81 -4.74 -4.69
C THR A 13 -7.05 -3.47 -4.32
N LEU A 14 -7.71 -2.49 -3.69
CA LEU A 14 -7.04 -1.29 -3.22
C LEU A 14 -6.04 -1.58 -2.11
N GLY A 15 -6.38 -2.46 -1.15
CA GLY A 15 -5.47 -2.86 -0.09
C GLY A 15 -4.19 -3.46 -0.64
N VAL A 16 -4.30 -4.36 -1.61
CA VAL A 16 -3.15 -4.95 -2.32
C VAL A 16 -2.38 -3.87 -3.09
N LEU A 17 -3.06 -3.07 -3.91
CA LEU A 17 -2.42 -2.02 -4.71
C LEU A 17 -1.60 -1.04 -3.87
N VAL A 18 -2.21 -0.49 -2.81
CA VAL A 18 -1.55 0.48 -1.91
C VAL A 18 -0.40 -0.20 -1.15
N SER A 19 -0.57 -1.45 -0.73
CA SER A 19 0.52 -2.18 -0.05
C SER A 19 1.74 -2.35 -0.94
N PHE A 20 1.53 -2.72 -2.22
CA PHE A 20 2.64 -2.82 -3.18
C PHE A 20 3.23 -1.45 -3.52
N HIS A 21 2.42 -0.39 -3.59
CA HIS A 21 2.90 0.97 -3.83
C HIS A 21 3.85 1.44 -2.73
N GLU A 22 3.42 1.36 -1.47
CA GLU A 22 4.24 1.75 -0.32
C GLU A 22 5.47 0.85 -0.17
N TYR A 23 5.34 -0.45 -0.47
CA TYR A 23 6.48 -1.36 -0.49
C TYR A 23 7.53 -0.98 -1.55
N GLY A 24 7.08 -0.46 -2.70
CA GLY A 24 7.96 0.11 -3.72
C GLY A 24 8.79 1.27 -3.18
N HIS A 25 8.16 2.24 -2.53
CA HIS A 25 8.86 3.36 -1.87
C HIS A 25 9.86 2.88 -0.83
N PHE A 26 9.45 1.92 0.02
CA PHE A 26 10.32 1.33 1.03
C PHE A 26 11.54 0.65 0.42
N SER A 27 11.33 -0.13 -0.65
CA SER A 27 12.39 -0.89 -1.32
C SER A 27 13.38 0.05 -2.00
N VAL A 28 12.89 1.05 -2.74
CA VAL A 28 13.72 2.06 -3.41
C VAL A 28 14.50 2.88 -2.37
N ALA A 29 13.88 3.31 -1.28
CA ALA A 29 14.56 4.05 -0.21
C ALA A 29 15.74 3.25 0.37
N ARG A 30 15.55 1.93 0.61
CA ARG A 30 16.63 1.06 1.08
C ARG A 30 17.74 0.87 0.06
N LEU A 31 17.39 0.73 -1.22
CA LEU A 31 18.37 0.61 -2.31
C LEU A 31 19.20 1.89 -2.47
N CYS A 32 18.60 3.06 -2.21
CA CYS A 32 19.29 4.35 -2.18
C CYS A 32 20.09 4.61 -0.88
N GLY A 33 20.19 3.64 0.03
CA GLY A 33 20.90 3.79 1.29
C GLY A 33 20.19 4.63 2.35
N VAL A 34 18.91 4.95 2.17
CA VAL A 34 18.10 5.67 3.15
C VAL A 34 17.68 4.71 4.26
N LYS A 35 17.99 5.08 5.52
CA LYS A 35 17.60 4.29 6.69
C LYS A 35 16.11 4.46 6.99
N VAL A 36 15.31 3.47 6.63
CA VAL A 36 13.87 3.46 6.93
C VAL A 36 13.62 2.83 8.30
N LEU A 37 13.06 3.61 9.24
CA LEU A 37 12.85 3.18 10.63
C LEU A 37 11.53 2.44 10.84
N ARG A 38 10.50 2.77 10.05
CA ARG A 38 9.17 2.17 10.13
C ARG A 38 8.56 2.08 8.73
N PHE A 39 7.93 0.96 8.45
CA PHE A 39 7.05 0.79 7.30
C PHE A 39 5.62 1.13 7.73
N ALA A 40 4.90 1.92 6.93
CA ALA A 40 3.51 2.26 7.18
C ALA A 40 2.68 1.93 5.95
N LEU A 41 1.51 1.34 6.15
CA LEU A 41 0.53 1.07 5.11
C LEU A 41 -0.61 2.07 5.26
N GLY A 42 -0.87 2.86 4.22
CA GLY A 42 -1.96 3.83 4.23
C GLY A 42 -1.79 4.90 3.16
N PHE A 43 -2.57 5.97 3.31
CA PHE A 43 -2.53 7.14 2.45
C PHE A 43 -1.86 8.26 3.23
N GLY A 44 -0.61 8.59 2.88
CA GLY A 44 0.15 9.67 3.52
C GLY A 44 -0.64 10.98 3.63
N LYS A 45 -0.20 11.88 4.51
CA LYS A 45 -0.86 13.21 4.61
C LYS A 45 -0.57 14.02 3.32
N PRO A 46 -1.57 14.70 2.74
CA PRO A 46 -1.37 15.60 1.60
C PRO A 46 -0.54 16.84 1.97
#